data_AF-A0A955LQI9-F1
#
_entry.id   AF-A0A955LQI9-F1
#
_cell.length_a   1.000
_cell.length_b   1.000
_cell.length_c   1.000
_cell.angle_alpha   90.00
_cell.angle_beta   90.00
_cell.angle_gamma   90.00
#
_symmetry.space_group_name_H-M   'P 1'
#
loop_
_entity.id
_entity.type
_entity.pdbx_description
1 polymer ?
#
loop_
_entity_poly.entity_id
_entity_poly.type
_entity_poly.pdbx_seq_one_letter_code
_entity_poly.pdbx_strand_id
1 'polypeptide(L)'
;MIKDRIQRLIEAYTDDREILDLICSAVKACHKYIAAVVDSELVIMTAKHTLDPDDYRTAVSEADKKRTLVHNNLISEVGILNRLCVKAGVPVVFEGNIGNRVEVGELAKVLTYQLYDARRM
;
A
#
# COMPACT_ATOMS: atom_id res chain seq x y z
N MET A 1 5.70 -11.55 11.55
CA MET A 1 4.75 -10.54 11.03
C MET A 1 5.31 -9.91 9.75
N ILE A 2 4.50 -9.23 8.94
CA ILE A 2 4.98 -8.55 7.72
C ILE A 2 5.95 -7.44 8.11
N LYS A 3 5.63 -6.68 9.16
CA LYS A 3 6.53 -5.68 9.76
C LYS A 3 7.92 -6.25 10.06
N ASP A 4 8.01 -7.45 10.62
CA ASP A 4 9.32 -8.07 10.94
C ASP A 4 10.12 -8.44 9.68
N ARG A 5 9.44 -8.74 8.57
CA ARG A 5 10.10 -8.98 7.27
C ARG A 5 10.65 -7.66 6.70
N ILE A 6 9.89 -6.58 6.82
CA ILE A 6 10.38 -5.22 6.49
C ILE A 6 11.56 -4.82 7.36
N GLN A 7 11.51 -5.07 8.67
CA GLN A 7 12.60 -4.76 9.59
C GLN A 7 13.89 -5.50 9.20
N ARG A 8 13.81 -6.80 8.89
CA ARG A 8 14.96 -7.57 8.40
C ARG A 8 15.52 -7.02 7.09
N LEU A 9 14.65 -6.57 6.18
CA LEU A 9 15.09 -5.96 4.92
C LEU A 9 15.83 -4.63 5.16
N ILE A 10 15.33 -3.80 6.09
CA ILE A 10 15.98 -2.55 6.50
C ILE A 10 17.37 -2.85 7.09
N GLU A 11 17.47 -3.84 7.97
CA GLU A 11 18.74 -4.25 8.59
C GLU A 11 19.75 -4.75 7.55
N ALA A 12 19.30 -5.47 6.52
CA ALA A 12 20.17 -5.95 5.43
C ALA A 12 20.74 -4.83 4.54
N TYR A 13 20.14 -3.64 4.57
CA TYR A 13 20.55 -2.46 3.80
C TYR A 13 20.89 -1.27 4.70
N THR A 14 21.31 -1.51 5.94
CA THR A 14 21.46 -0.44 6.96
C THR A 14 22.44 0.68 6.56
N ASP A 15 23.41 0.38 5.70
CA ASP A 15 24.43 1.34 5.23
C ASP A 15 24.12 1.91 3.83
N ASP A 16 23.02 1.48 3.20
CA ASP A 16 22.62 1.93 1.86
C ASP A 16 21.40 2.85 1.94
N ARG A 17 21.67 4.16 2.09
CA ARG A 17 20.64 5.18 2.24
C ARG A 17 19.65 5.22 1.08
N GLU A 18 20.11 5.04 -0.15
CA GLU A 18 19.24 5.09 -1.33
C GLU A 18 18.26 3.92 -1.34
N ILE A 19 18.71 2.73 -0.98
CA ILE A 19 17.84 1.56 -0.84
C ILE A 19 16.88 1.72 0.35
N LEU A 20 17.33 2.30 1.47
CA LEU A 20 16.46 2.59 2.61
C LEU A 20 15.34 3.58 2.26
N ASP A 21 15.65 4.63 1.48
CA ASP A 21 14.65 5.57 0.98
C ASP A 21 13.65 4.89 0.03
N LEU A 22 14.12 3.98 -0.81
CA LEU A 22 13.27 3.17 -1.69
C LEU A 22 12.35 2.24 -0.89
N ILE A 23 12.87 1.54 0.12
CA ILE A 23 12.06 0.70 1.03
C ILE A 23 10.99 1.55 1.73
N CYS A 24 11.36 2.72 2.24
CA CYS A 24 10.44 3.64 2.89
C CYS A 24 9.33 4.11 1.93
N SER A 25 9.67 4.46 0.69
CA SER A 25 8.71 4.83 -0.36
C SER A 25 7.72 3.69 -0.65
N ALA A 26 8.24 2.47 -0.80
CA ALA A 26 7.43 1.29 -1.07
C ALA A 26 6.47 0.97 0.09
N VAL A 27 6.95 1.05 1.33
CA VAL A 27 6.10 0.88 2.53
C VAL A 27 5.02 1.97 2.61
N LYS A 28 5.35 3.22 2.26
CA LYS A 28 4.35 4.31 2.18
C LYS A 28 3.28 4.05 1.12
N ALA A 29 3.57 3.30 0.06
CA ALA A 29 2.56 2.93 -0.94
C ALA A 29 1.42 2.09 -0.34
N CYS A 30 1.71 1.25 0.66
CA CYS A 30 0.68 0.51 1.41
C CYS A 30 -0.29 1.46 2.10
N HIS A 31 0.23 2.43 2.86
CA HIS A 31 -0.60 3.44 3.52
C HIS A 31 -1.40 4.28 2.52
N LYS A 32 -0.76 4.74 1.41
CA LYS A 32 -1.44 5.51 0.37
C LYS A 32 -2.61 4.74 -0.24
N TYR A 33 -2.47 3.43 -0.45
CA TYR A 33 -3.57 2.61 -0.93
C TYR A 33 -4.72 2.53 0.08
N ILE A 34 -4.42 2.30 1.36
CA ILE A 34 -5.46 2.27 2.41
C ILE A 34 -6.18 3.62 2.52
N ALA A 35 -5.44 4.74 2.47
CA ALA A 35 -6.04 6.07 2.43
C ALA A 35 -6.94 6.25 1.20
N ALA A 36 -6.50 5.83 0.00
CA ALA A 36 -7.32 5.91 -1.21
C ALA A 36 -8.59 5.06 -1.13
N VAL A 37 -8.56 3.89 -0.49
CA VAL A 37 -9.75 3.07 -0.25
C VAL A 37 -10.72 3.82 0.67
N VAL A 38 -10.24 4.36 1.79
CA VAL A 38 -11.09 5.12 2.73
C VAL A 38 -11.68 6.36 2.05
N ASP A 39 -10.87 7.12 1.31
CA ASP A 39 -11.34 8.28 0.53
C ASP A 39 -12.46 7.89 -0.44
N SER A 40 -12.29 6.78 -1.18
CA SER A 40 -13.31 6.31 -2.13
C SER A 40 -14.62 5.94 -1.44
N GLU A 41 -14.57 5.22 -0.33
CA GLU A 41 -15.77 4.86 0.43
C GLU A 41 -16.46 6.11 0.99
N LEU A 42 -15.70 7.08 1.50
CA LEU A 42 -16.25 8.35 1.97
C LEU A 42 -16.93 9.14 0.86
N VAL A 43 -16.35 9.19 -0.34
CA VAL A 43 -16.98 9.83 -1.52
C VAL A 43 -18.32 9.16 -1.83
N ILE A 44 -18.36 7.82 -1.91
CA ILE A 44 -19.60 7.09 -2.18
C ILE A 44 -20.67 7.36 -1.11
N MET A 45 -20.27 7.39 0.16
CA MET A 45 -21.18 7.62 1.28
C MET A 45 -21.75 9.05 1.32
N THR A 46 -20.94 10.05 0.95
CA THR A 46 -21.31 11.47 1.10
C THR A 46 -21.91 12.06 -0.17
N ALA A 47 -21.35 11.76 -1.33
CA ALA A 47 -21.74 12.36 -2.61
C ALA A 47 -23.21 12.12 -2.96
N LYS A 48 -23.78 10.96 -2.60
CA LYS A 48 -25.21 10.65 -2.81
C LYS A 48 -26.17 11.61 -2.09
N HIS A 49 -25.69 12.35 -1.10
CA HIS A 49 -26.47 13.30 -0.30
C HIS A 49 -26.17 14.76 -0.66
N THR A 50 -25.09 15.03 -1.39
CA THR A 50 -24.59 16.38 -1.63
C THR A 50 -24.53 16.76 -3.10
N LEU A 51 -24.58 15.79 -4.03
CA LEU A 51 -24.48 16.00 -5.46
C LEU A 51 -25.75 15.53 -6.17
N ASP A 52 -25.99 16.09 -7.36
CA ASP A 52 -27.00 15.58 -8.25
C ASP A 52 -26.58 14.22 -8.88
N PRO A 53 -27.47 13.50 -9.57
CA PRO A 53 -27.17 12.16 -10.08
C PRO A 53 -26.02 12.07 -11.08
N ASP A 54 -25.71 13.13 -11.82
CA ASP A 54 -24.66 13.13 -12.85
C ASP A 54 -23.30 13.49 -12.24
N ASP A 55 -23.26 14.49 -11.35
CA ASP A 55 -22.09 14.83 -10.55
C ASP A 55 -21.71 13.69 -9.59
N TYR A 56 -22.70 13.00 -9.00
CA TYR A 56 -22.48 11.80 -8.18
C TYR A 56 -21.76 10.70 -8.98
N ARG A 57 -22.24 10.39 -10.19
CA ARG A 57 -21.62 9.38 -11.05
C ARG A 57 -20.19 9.76 -11.42
N THR A 58 -19.95 11.03 -11.69
CA THR A 58 -18.62 11.56 -11.99
C THR A 58 -17.68 11.41 -10.80
N ALA A 59 -18.10 11.85 -9.61
CA ALA A 59 -17.30 11.77 -8.38
C ALA A 59 -16.94 10.32 -8.01
N VAL A 60 -17.89 9.39 -8.11
CA VAL A 60 -17.63 7.96 -7.87
C VAL A 60 -16.66 7.38 -8.89
N SER A 61 -16.80 7.73 -10.17
CA SER A 61 -15.87 7.29 -11.22
C SER A 61 -14.45 7.81 -11.00
N GLU A 62 -14.30 9.08 -10.63
CA GLU A 62 -12.99 9.68 -10.32
C GLU A 62 -12.34 9.04 -9.09
N ALA A 63 -13.11 8.80 -8.03
CA ALA A 63 -12.65 8.12 -6.84
C ALA A 63 -12.15 6.70 -7.15
N ASP A 64 -12.89 5.92 -7.96
CA ASP A 64 -12.47 4.58 -8.36
C ASP A 64 -11.22 4.59 -9.26
N LYS A 65 -11.12 5.53 -10.20
CA LYS A 65 -9.91 5.72 -11.03
C LYS A 65 -8.68 6.02 -10.17
N LYS A 66 -8.81 6.95 -9.20
CA LYS A 66 -7.74 7.28 -8.26
C LYS A 66 -7.31 6.05 -7.46
N ARG A 67 -8.26 5.31 -6.87
CA ARG A 67 -7.99 4.08 -6.12
C ARG A 67 -7.28 3.03 -6.98
N THR A 68 -7.72 2.83 -8.22
CA THR A 68 -7.13 1.89 -9.17
C THR A 68 -5.68 2.25 -9.51
N LEU A 69 -5.41 3.54 -9.75
CA LEU A 69 -4.06 4.04 -10.01
C LEU A 69 -3.13 3.82 -8.83
N VAL A 70 -3.57 4.15 -7.61
CA VAL A 70 -2.78 3.93 -6.39
C VAL A 70 -2.53 2.44 -6.15
N HIS A 71 -3.51 1.58 -6.43
CA HIS A 71 -3.35 0.14 -6.30
C HIS A 71 -2.33 -0.42 -7.33
N ASN A 72 -2.35 0.06 -8.58
CA ASN A 72 -1.35 -0.34 -9.58
C ASN A 72 0.08 0.03 -9.12
N ASN A 73 0.23 1.20 -8.50
CA ASN A 73 1.49 1.61 -7.90
C ASN A 73 1.90 0.68 -6.75
N LEU A 74 0.97 0.36 -5.83
CA LEU A 74 1.22 -0.57 -4.73
C LEU A 74 1.75 -1.93 -5.23
N ILE A 75 1.14 -2.51 -6.27
CA ILE A 75 1.60 -3.79 -6.85
C ILE A 75 3.07 -3.69 -7.30
N SER A 76 3.41 -2.60 -7.99
CA SER A 76 4.79 -2.35 -8.46
C SER A 76 5.77 -2.25 -7.29
N GLU A 77 5.39 -1.52 -6.24
CA GLU A 77 6.20 -1.27 -5.05
C GLU A 77 6.42 -2.54 -4.20
N VAL A 78 5.40 -3.38 -4.04
CA VAL A 78 5.54 -4.70 -3.39
C VAL A 78 6.48 -5.60 -4.20
N GLY A 79 6.41 -5.52 -5.53
CA GLY A 79 7.36 -6.18 -6.42
C GLY A 79 8.81 -5.70 -6.21
N ILE A 80 9.02 -4.40 -5.98
CA ILE A 80 10.34 -3.84 -5.63
C ILE A 80 10.84 -4.42 -4.31
N LEU A 81 10.01 -4.39 -3.26
CA LEU A 81 10.37 -4.93 -1.94
C LEU A 81 10.80 -6.41 -2.03
N ASN A 82 10.03 -7.24 -2.73
CA ASN A 82 10.38 -8.65 -2.89
C ASN A 82 11.69 -8.84 -3.65
N ARG A 83 11.98 -8.04 -4.69
CA ARG A 83 13.26 -8.09 -5.39
C ARG A 83 14.43 -7.69 -4.49
N LEU A 84 14.26 -6.68 -3.64
CA LEU A 84 15.27 -6.28 -2.65
C LEU A 84 15.50 -7.40 -1.63
N CYS A 85 14.45 -8.06 -1.14
CA CYS A 85 14.57 -9.21 -0.25
C CYS A 85 15.42 -10.32 -0.87
N VAL A 86 15.14 -10.69 -2.13
CA VAL A 86 15.90 -11.72 -2.85
C VAL A 86 17.37 -11.33 -3.00
N LYS A 87 17.67 -10.07 -3.35
CA LYS A 87 19.05 -9.57 -3.48
C LYS A 87 19.82 -9.61 -2.16
N ALA A 88 19.15 -9.32 -1.04
CA ALA A 88 19.72 -9.35 0.30
C ALA A 88 19.77 -10.75 0.93
N GLY A 89 19.17 -11.77 0.30
CA GLY A 89 19.08 -13.12 0.86
C GLY A 89 18.17 -13.23 2.08
N VAL A 90 17.20 -12.32 2.23
CA VAL A 90 16.21 -12.33 3.32
C VAL A 90 14.83 -12.80 2.82
N PRO A 91 13.94 -13.29 3.70
CA PRO A 91 12.58 -13.68 3.30
C PRO A 91 11.81 -12.54 2.63
N VAL A 92 11.07 -12.86 1.56
CA VAL A 92 10.25 -11.88 0.83
C VAL A 92 9.13 -11.32 1.71
N VAL A 93 8.78 -10.06 1.50
CA VAL A 93 7.70 -9.39 2.25
C VAL A 93 6.36 -10.07 1.97
N PHE A 94 6.10 -10.37 0.70
CA PHE A 94 4.84 -10.93 0.23
C PHE A 94 5.07 -12.26 -0.51
N GLU A 95 4.46 -13.33 -0.03
CA GLU A 95 4.57 -14.69 -0.60
C GLU A 95 3.36 -15.06 -1.48
N GLY A 96 2.33 -14.20 -1.52
CA GLY A 96 1.14 -14.41 -2.34
C GLY A 96 1.35 -14.05 -3.81
N ASN A 97 0.26 -14.06 -4.56
CA ASN A 97 0.29 -13.73 -5.98
C ASN A 97 0.32 -12.21 -6.19
N ILE A 98 1.44 -11.69 -6.68
CA ILE A 98 1.61 -10.24 -6.96
C ILE A 98 0.63 -9.71 -8.00
N GLY A 99 0.12 -10.56 -8.89
CA GLY A 99 -0.94 -10.22 -9.84
C GLY A 99 -2.34 -10.23 -9.24
N ASN A 100 -2.52 -10.82 -8.05
CA ASN A 100 -3.79 -10.81 -7.34
C ASN A 100 -3.94 -9.51 -6.53
N ARG A 101 -4.71 -8.57 -7.10
CA ARG A 101 -5.04 -7.28 -6.49
C ARG A 101 -5.61 -7.42 -5.08
N VAL A 102 -6.43 -8.44 -4.82
CA VAL A 102 -7.06 -8.61 -3.51
C VAL A 102 -6.03 -8.96 -2.44
N GLU A 103 -5.12 -9.90 -2.76
CA GLU A 103 -4.07 -10.30 -1.82
C GLU A 103 -3.08 -9.17 -1.54
N VAL A 104 -2.71 -8.40 -2.56
CA VAL A 104 -1.84 -7.22 -2.41
C VAL A 104 -2.52 -6.13 -1.58
N GLY A 105 -3.82 -5.92 -1.76
CA GLY A 105 -4.60 -5.02 -0.93
C GLY A 105 -4.65 -5.45 0.55
N GLU A 106 -4.82 -6.75 0.82
CA GLU A 106 -4.82 -7.27 2.19
C GLU A 106 -3.43 -7.16 2.83
N LEU A 107 -2.35 -7.42 2.08
CA LEU A 107 -0.97 -7.15 2.55
C LEU A 107 -0.82 -5.70 3.02
N ALA A 108 -1.27 -4.73 2.21
CA ALA A 108 -1.17 -3.31 2.54
C ALA A 108 -1.93 -2.95 3.82
N LYS A 109 -3.13 -3.52 4.01
CA LYS A 109 -3.94 -3.34 5.22
C LYS A 109 -3.23 -3.90 6.44
N VAL A 110 -2.80 -5.17 6.40
CA VAL A 110 -2.15 -5.84 7.52
C VAL A 110 -0.86 -5.13 7.91
N LEU A 111 -0.03 -4.72 6.94
CA LEU A 111 1.20 -3.97 7.23
C LEU A 111 0.89 -2.60 7.85
N THR A 112 -0.08 -1.87 7.31
CA THR A 112 -0.48 -0.55 7.83
C THR A 112 -0.94 -0.65 9.29
N TYR A 113 -1.75 -1.67 9.63
CA TYR A 113 -2.19 -1.91 11.01
C TYR A 113 -1.03 -2.32 11.92
N GLN A 114 -0.16 -3.23 11.49
CA GLN A 114 1.02 -3.60 12.28
C GLN A 114 1.94 -2.42 12.60
N LEU A 115 2.07 -1.46 11.67
CA LEU A 115 2.81 -0.22 11.91
C LEU A 115 2.09 0.70 12.90
N TYR A 116 0.79 0.88 12.73
CA TYR A 116 -0.03 1.69 13.65
C TYR A 116 0.00 1.13 15.07
N ASP A 117 -0.26 -0.17 15.24
CA ASP A 117 -0.33 -0.81 16.56
C ASP A 117 1.01 -0.79 17.29
N ALA A 118 2.11 -0.77 16.55
CA ALA A 118 3.46 -0.73 17.13
C ALA A 118 4.04 0.69 17.28
N ARG A 119 3.24 1.74 17.09
CA ARG A 119 3.67 3.13 17.29
C ARG A 119 4.16 3.36 18.72
N ARG A 120 5.20 4.17 18.88
CA ARG A 120 5.67 4.60 20.20
C ARG A 120 4.68 5.63 20.77
N MET A 121 4.30 5.45 22.03
CA MET A 121 3.53 6.43 22.82
C MET A 121 4.47 7.38 23.55
#